data_AF-A0A0R0CTX3-F1
#
_entry.id   AF-A0A0R0CTX3-F1
#
_cell.length_a   1.000
_cell.length_b   1.000
_cell.length_c   1.000
_cell.angle_alpha   90.00
_cell.angle_beta   90.00
_cell.angle_gamma   90.00
#
_symmetry.space_group_name_H-M   'P 1'
#
loop_
_entity.id
_entity.type
_entity.pdbx_description
1 polymer ?
#
loop_
_entity_poly.entity_id
_entity_poly.type
_entity_poly.pdbx_seq_one_letter_code
_entity_poly.pdbx_strand_id
1 'polypeptide(L)'
;MDESQLDRLRQDADGGDAEAAFRVALHFSSEDNPEQYQSWTHRAAQLGHAVAQYNVWFYLRDSHICSEQLEALAWLESSAAQGVREAEEHLQSFQQQVAPCQVPPNNACMDSPVKSWRHDVVKL
;
A
#
# COMPACT_ATOMS: atom_id res chain seq x y z
N MET A 1 21.59 -15.32 -5.57
CA MET A 1 21.77 -15.25 -4.11
C MET A 1 21.93 -16.67 -3.63
N ASP A 2 22.88 -16.96 -2.74
CA ASP A 2 22.96 -18.28 -2.12
C ASP A 2 22.10 -18.38 -0.86
N GLU A 3 21.91 -19.59 -0.34
CA GLU A 3 21.05 -19.88 0.81
C GLU A 3 21.52 -19.16 2.09
N SER A 4 22.83 -19.04 2.30
CA SER A 4 23.39 -18.38 3.48
C SER A 4 23.13 -16.86 3.50
N GLN A 5 23.18 -16.24 2.32
CA GLN A 5 22.84 -14.83 2.12
C GLN A 5 21.34 -14.60 2.32
N LEU A 6 20.51 -15.50 1.82
CA LEU A 6 19.06 -15.44 1.99
C LEU A 6 18.65 -15.53 3.47
N ASP A 7 19.23 -16.47 4.21
CA ASP A 7 18.91 -16.65 5.62
C ASP A 7 19.32 -15.46 6.48
N ARG A 8 20.45 -14.81 6.17
CA ARG A 8 20.83 -13.56 6.84
C ARG A 8 19.78 -12.47 6.61
N LEU A 9 19.32 -12.31 5.36
CA LEU A 9 18.30 -11.29 5.06
C LEU A 9 16.96 -11.57 5.76
N ARG A 10 16.60 -12.84 5.91
CA ARG A 10 15.42 -13.23 6.70
C ARG A 10 15.58 -12.83 8.17
N GLN A 11 16.74 -13.08 8.76
CA GLN A 11 17.02 -12.68 10.15
C GLN A 11 17.00 -11.16 10.32
N ASP A 12 17.60 -10.42 9.39
CA ASP A 12 17.59 -8.95 9.41
C ASP A 12 16.15 -8.41 9.28
N ALA A 13 15.35 -9.01 8.40
CA ALA A 13 13.92 -8.70 8.24
C ALA A 13 13.10 -9.02 9.51
N ASP A 14 13.40 -10.11 10.19
CA ASP A 14 12.80 -10.45 11.50
C ASP A 14 13.19 -9.44 12.59
N GLY A 15 14.39 -8.85 12.46
CA GLY A 15 14.86 -7.71 13.26
C GLY A 15 14.20 -6.37 12.91
N GLY A 16 13.36 -6.32 11.86
CA GLY A 16 12.63 -5.13 11.43
C GLY A 16 13.26 -4.38 10.24
N ASP A 17 14.28 -4.95 9.58
CA ASP A 17 14.87 -4.35 8.39
C ASP A 17 13.95 -4.50 7.16
N ALA A 18 13.33 -3.39 6.77
CA ALA A 18 12.40 -3.33 5.66
C ALA A 18 13.08 -3.56 4.30
N GLU A 19 14.33 -3.12 4.14
CA GLU A 19 15.13 -3.34 2.93
C GLU A 19 15.51 -4.81 2.83
N ALA A 20 15.93 -5.43 3.93
CA ALA A 20 16.23 -6.86 3.95
C ALA A 20 15.02 -7.70 3.52
N ALA A 21 13.83 -7.40 4.06
CA ALA A 21 12.58 -8.06 3.66
C ALA A 21 12.30 -7.88 2.16
N PHE A 22 12.52 -6.68 1.61
CA PHE A 22 12.32 -6.43 0.19
C PHE A 22 13.33 -7.18 -0.70
N ARG A 23 14.59 -7.28 -0.26
CA ARG A 23 15.60 -8.08 -0.96
C ARG A 23 15.29 -9.57 -0.96
N VAL A 24 14.66 -10.09 0.10
CA VAL A 24 14.11 -11.46 0.11
C VAL A 24 12.99 -11.59 -0.92
N ALA A 25 12.08 -10.61 -1.01
CA ALA A 25 11.04 -10.61 -2.04
C ALA A 25 11.65 -10.66 -3.45
N LEU A 26 12.61 -9.77 -3.77
CA LEU A 26 13.26 -9.73 -5.08
C LEU A 26 13.95 -11.06 -5.45
N HIS A 27 14.49 -11.78 -4.48
CA HIS A 27 15.01 -13.12 -4.70
C HIS A 27 13.92 -14.08 -5.21
N PHE A 28 12.77 -14.13 -4.52
CA PHE A 28 11.66 -14.98 -4.95
C PHE A 28 11.03 -14.54 -6.27
N SER A 29 11.06 -13.24 -6.60
CA SER A 29 10.70 -12.77 -7.93
C SER A 29 11.63 -13.34 -9.01
N SER A 30 12.94 -13.41 -8.74
CA SER A 30 13.90 -14.00 -9.69
C SER A 30 13.78 -15.52 -9.85
N GLU A 31 13.19 -16.19 -8.87
CA GLU A 31 12.90 -17.63 -8.89
C GLU A 31 11.52 -17.97 -9.45
N ASP A 32 10.77 -16.96 -9.95
CA ASP A 32 9.40 -17.11 -10.43
C ASP A 32 8.46 -17.75 -9.39
N ASN A 33 8.65 -17.36 -8.11
CA ASN A 33 7.82 -17.78 -7.00
C ASN A 33 6.91 -16.63 -6.54
N PRO A 34 5.73 -16.44 -7.17
CA PRO A 34 4.87 -15.29 -6.92
C PRO A 34 4.26 -15.29 -5.50
N GLU A 35 4.03 -16.46 -4.90
CA GLU A 35 3.47 -16.58 -3.55
C GLU A 35 4.45 -16.03 -2.50
N GLN A 36 5.70 -16.49 -2.55
CA GLN A 36 6.74 -15.99 -1.65
C GLN A 36 7.05 -14.53 -1.93
N TYR A 37 7.11 -14.12 -3.20
CA TYR A 37 7.29 -12.73 -3.57
C TYR A 37 6.23 -11.81 -2.95
N GLN A 38 4.94 -12.16 -3.06
CA GLN A 38 3.85 -11.38 -2.47
C GLN A 38 3.92 -11.33 -0.95
N SER A 39 4.15 -12.48 -0.30
CA SER A 39 4.28 -12.57 1.16
C SER A 39 5.41 -11.68 1.70
N TRP A 40 6.59 -11.77 1.10
CA TRP A 40 7.74 -10.95 1.50
C TRP A 40 7.60 -9.48 1.13
N THR A 41 6.93 -9.17 0.02
CA THR A 41 6.61 -7.79 -0.34
C THR A 41 5.65 -7.18 0.68
N HIS A 42 4.62 -7.92 1.09
CA HIS A 42 3.70 -7.48 2.13
C HIS A 42 4.42 -7.28 3.48
N ARG A 43 5.31 -8.20 3.85
CA ARG A 43 6.17 -8.05 5.03
C ARG A 43 7.03 -6.79 4.96
N ALA A 44 7.69 -6.53 3.83
CA ALA A 44 8.50 -5.34 3.62
C ALA A 44 7.66 -4.05 3.68
N ALA A 45 6.44 -4.07 3.13
CA ALA A 45 5.51 -2.95 3.19
C ALA A 45 5.09 -2.62 4.63
N GLN A 46 4.79 -3.65 5.43
CA GLN A 46 4.50 -3.53 6.86
C GLN A 46 5.67 -2.97 7.68
N LEU A 47 6.90 -3.28 7.28
CA LEU A 47 8.11 -2.72 7.89
C LEU A 47 8.43 -1.30 7.42
N GLY A 48 7.66 -0.75 6.46
CA GLY A 48 7.79 0.62 6.01
C GLY A 48 8.49 0.80 4.66
N HIS A 49 8.87 -0.27 3.96
CA HIS A 49 9.61 -0.14 2.70
C HIS A 49 8.75 0.51 1.61
N ALA A 50 9.10 1.72 1.18
CA ALA A 50 8.27 2.56 0.32
C ALA A 50 7.88 1.91 -1.01
N VAL A 51 8.84 1.27 -1.70
CA VAL A 51 8.56 0.56 -2.97
C VAL A 51 7.73 -0.70 -2.73
N ALA A 52 7.88 -1.35 -1.58
CA ALA A 52 7.08 -2.52 -1.26
C ALA A 52 5.62 -2.13 -1.01
N GLN A 53 5.37 -0.98 -0.36
CA GLN A 53 4.03 -0.43 -0.19
C GLN A 53 3.36 -0.13 -1.53
N TYR A 54 4.09 0.48 -2.47
CA TYR A 54 3.60 0.68 -3.84
C TYR A 54 3.27 -0.65 -4.52
N ASN A 55 4.15 -1.64 -4.36
CA ASN A 55 3.93 -2.97 -4.92
C ASN A 55 2.68 -3.64 -4.33
N VAL A 56 2.44 -3.56 -3.02
CA VAL A 56 1.22 -4.08 -2.40
C VAL A 56 -0.02 -3.40 -2.97
N TRP A 57 -0.01 -2.07 -3.11
CA TRP A 57 -1.10 -1.37 -3.81
C TRP A 57 -1.30 -1.92 -5.22
N PHE A 58 -0.22 -2.15 -5.98
CA PHE A 58 -0.30 -2.64 -7.36
C PHE A 58 -1.06 -3.97 -7.47
N TYR A 59 -0.93 -4.87 -6.49
CA TYR A 59 -1.65 -6.15 -6.49
C TYR A 59 -3.12 -6.01 -6.08
N LEU A 60 -3.45 -5.00 -5.26
CA LEU A 60 -4.80 -4.79 -4.72
C LEU A 60 -5.66 -3.81 -5.54
N ARG A 61 -5.05 -2.98 -6.39
CA ARG A 61 -5.73 -1.87 -7.10
C ARG A 61 -6.93 -2.29 -7.96
N ASP A 62 -6.89 -3.52 -8.46
CA ASP A 62 -7.91 -4.07 -9.36
C ASP A 62 -9.01 -4.83 -8.58
N SER A 63 -8.94 -4.84 -7.24
CA SER A 63 -9.99 -5.43 -6.41
C SER A 63 -11.32 -4.70 -6.55
N HIS A 64 -12.42 -5.46 -6.50
CA HIS A 64 -13.79 -4.93 -6.42
C HIS A 64 -14.34 -4.94 -4.99
N ILE A 65 -13.56 -5.39 -4.02
CA ILE A 65 -13.94 -5.44 -2.61
C ILE A 65 -13.53 -4.12 -1.97
N CYS A 66 -14.50 -3.38 -1.42
CA CYS A 66 -14.24 -2.04 -0.88
C CYS A 66 -13.18 -2.03 0.24
N SER A 67 -13.09 -3.05 1.09
CA SER A 67 -12.05 -3.12 2.12
C SER A 67 -10.65 -3.23 1.52
N GLU A 68 -10.48 -4.04 0.48
CA GLU A 68 -9.19 -4.21 -0.22
C GLU A 68 -8.82 -2.96 -1.01
N GLN A 69 -9.79 -2.27 -1.61
CA GLN A 69 -9.57 -0.98 -2.25
C GLN A 69 -9.10 0.10 -1.27
N LEU A 70 -9.72 0.17 -0.08
CA LEU A 70 -9.31 1.11 0.98
C LEU A 70 -7.93 0.77 1.53
N GLU A 71 -7.62 -0.52 1.69
CA GLU A 71 -6.29 -0.98 2.05
C GLU A 71 -5.24 -0.60 0.99
N ALA A 72 -5.55 -0.83 -0.29
CA ALA A 72 -4.70 -0.44 -1.39
C ALA A 72 -4.42 1.07 -1.35
N LEU A 73 -5.45 1.89 -1.10
CA LEU A 73 -5.28 3.35 -0.99
C LEU A 73 -4.32 3.71 0.13
N ALA A 74 -4.46 3.08 1.30
CA ALA A 74 -3.56 3.33 2.43
C ALA A 74 -2.10 2.99 2.10
N TRP A 75 -1.85 1.89 1.41
CA TRP A 75 -0.50 1.52 0.95
C TRP A 75 0.06 2.53 -0.07
N LEU A 76 -0.77 2.98 -1.00
CA LEU A 76 -0.40 3.97 -2.00
C LEU A 76 -0.07 5.33 -1.37
N GLU A 77 -0.89 5.79 -0.42
CA GLU A 77 -0.66 7.02 0.34
C GLU A 77 0.63 6.96 1.14
N SER A 78 0.88 5.84 1.82
CA SER A 78 2.12 5.60 2.58
C SER A 78 3.36 5.62 1.68
N SER A 79 3.27 5.03 0.49
CA SER A 79 4.37 5.03 -0.48
C SER A 79 4.63 6.43 -1.06
N ALA A 80 3.57 7.15 -1.42
CA ALA A 80 3.66 8.53 -1.91
C ALA A 80 4.23 9.48 -0.85
N ALA A 81 3.85 9.33 0.42
CA ALA A 81 4.39 10.11 1.53
C ALA A 81 5.91 9.92 1.74
N GLN A 82 6.47 8.81 1.26
CA GLN A 82 7.90 8.53 1.28
C GLN A 82 8.62 8.95 -0.03
N GLY A 83 7.92 9.59 -0.96
CA GLY A 83 8.48 10.17 -2.19
C GLY A 83 8.61 9.19 -3.35
N VAL A 84 7.86 8.08 -3.35
CA VAL A 84 7.78 7.20 -4.52
C VAL A 84 6.94 7.90 -5.59
N ARG A 85 7.61 8.39 -6.63
CA ARG A 85 7.00 9.16 -7.72
C ARG A 85 5.85 8.41 -8.40
N GLU A 86 6.02 7.12 -8.65
CA GLU A 86 4.98 6.26 -9.24
C GLU A 86 3.73 6.21 -8.34
N ALA A 87 3.92 6.19 -7.01
CA ALA A 87 2.81 6.21 -6.07
C ALA A 87 2.07 7.56 -6.09
N GLU A 88 2.80 8.67 -6.14
CA GLU A 88 2.22 10.02 -6.27
C GLU A 88 1.41 10.17 -7.57
N GLU A 89 1.94 9.69 -8.70
CA GLU A 89 1.28 9.74 -10.00
C GLU A 89 -0.04 8.94 -10.02
N HIS A 90 -0.07 7.80 -9.33
CA HIS A 90 -1.26 6.96 -9.28
C HIS A 90 -2.28 7.39 -8.22
N LEU A 91 -1.86 8.08 -7.15
CA LEU A 91 -2.69 8.44 -6.01
C LEU A 91 -3.97 9.18 -6.41
N GLN A 92 -3.84 10.22 -7.24
CA GLN A 92 -4.99 11.05 -7.62
C GLN A 92 -6.06 10.25 -8.36
N SER A 93 -5.65 9.38 -9.30
CA SER A 93 -6.58 8.54 -10.06
C SER A 93 -7.26 7.49 -9.19
N PHE A 94 -6.50 6.89 -8.27
CA PHE A 94 -6.98 5.81 -7.43
C PHE A 94 -7.99 6.31 -6.38
N GLN A 95 -7.77 7.51 -5.82
CA GLN A 95 -8.73 8.15 -4.91
C GLN A 95 -10.12 8.30 -5.53
N GLN A 96 -10.22 8.60 -6.84
CA GLN A 96 -11.50 8.70 -7.54
C GLN A 96 -12.19 7.34 -7.69
N GLN A 97 -11.40 6.28 -7.89
CA GLN A 97 -11.90 4.92 -8.00
C GLN A 97 -12.48 4.41 -6.66
N VAL A 98 -11.84 4.76 -5.54
CA VAL A 98 -12.25 4.30 -4.19
C VAL A 98 -13.22 5.25 -3.49
N ALA A 99 -13.47 6.45 -4.03
CA ALA A 99 -14.44 7.40 -3.49
C ALA A 99 -15.85 6.79 -3.25
N PRO A 100 -16.41 5.95 -4.14
CA PRO A 100 -17.68 5.26 -3.88
C PRO A 100 -17.63 4.23 -2.73
N CYS A 101 -16.44 3.74 -2.36
CA CYS A 101 -16.27 2.87 -1.18
C CYS A 101 -16.14 3.67 0.12
N GLN A 102 -15.71 4.93 0.04
CA GLN A 102 -15.68 5.87 1.17
C GLN A 102 -17.05 6.45 1.49
N VAL A 103 -17.92 6.59 0.48
CA VAL A 103 -19.28 7.09 0.62
C VAL A 103 -20.26 5.93 0.48
N PRO A 104 -20.92 5.47 1.56
CA PRO A 104 -21.87 4.37 1.43
C PRO A 104 -22.97 4.72 0.40
N PRO A 105 -23.44 3.75 -0.40
CA PRO A 105 -24.32 3.98 -1.55
C PRO A 105 -25.67 4.64 -1.23
N ASN A 106 -26.04 4.69 0.04
CA ASN A 106 -27.09 5.56 0.55
C ASN A 106 -26.48 6.42 1.65
N ASN A 107 -26.55 7.75 1.52
CA ASN A 107 -26.20 8.74 2.54
C ASN A 107 -26.96 8.61 3.91
N ALA A 108 -27.39 7.41 4.29
CA ALA A 108 -28.24 7.09 5.44
C ALA A 108 -27.58 7.24 6.82
N CYS A 109 -26.31 7.65 6.89
CA CYS A 109 -25.64 7.96 8.15
C CYS A 109 -25.29 9.45 8.31
N MET A 110 -25.77 10.32 7.41
CA MET A 110 -25.70 11.78 7.57
C MET A 110 -26.81 12.30 8.52
N ASP A 111 -27.06 11.60 9.64
CA ASP A 111 -27.95 12.03 10.73
C ASP A 111 -27.19 12.05 12.07
N SER A 112 -25.95 12.54 12.04
CA SER A 112 -25.24 12.95 13.25
C SER A 112 -24.79 14.40 13.08
N PRO A 113 -24.99 15.28 14.09
CA PRO A 113 -24.87 16.71 13.91
C PRO A 113 -23.44 17.07 13.50
N VAL A 114 -23.35 17.56 12.27
CA VAL A 114 -22.14 17.98 11.57
C VAL A 114 -21.20 18.77 12.51
N LYS A 115 -20.09 18.14 12.90
CA LYS A 115 -18.86 18.87 13.23
C LYS A 115 -17.95 18.82 12.00
N SER A 116 -18.09 19.87 11.20
CA SER A 116 -17.10 20.46 10.30
C SER A 116 -16.17 19.51 9.53
N TRP A 117 -16.55 19.17 8.30
CA TRP A 117 -15.57 18.92 7.25
C TRP A 117 -15.42 20.21 6.44
N ARG A 118 -14.25 20.84 6.57
CA ARG A 118 -13.88 22.07 5.86
C ARG A 118 -13.83 21.80 4.36
N HIS A 119 -14.80 22.34 3.62
CA HIS A 119 -14.56 22.83 2.27
C HIS A 119 -14.31 24.33 2.35
N ASP A 120 -13.11 24.74 2.78
CA ASP A 120 -12.67 26.12 2.60
C ASP A 120 -12.17 26.29 1.16
N VAL A 121 -13.11 26.38 0.22
CA VAL A 121 -12.85 26.93 -1.11
C VAL A 121 -13.49 28.31 -1.19
N VAL A 122 -12.87 29.29 -0.54
CA VAL A 122 -13.01 30.71 -0.91
C VAL A 122 -11.68 31.41 -0.66
N LYS A 123 -11.02 31.84 -1.74
CA LYS A 123 -10.24 33.08 -1.73
C LYS A 123 -10.59 33.88 -2.98
N LEU A 124 -11.41 34.91 -2.71
CA LEU A 124 -11.56 36.24 -3.31
C LEU A 124 -11.25 36.42 -4.80
#